data_AF-A0A0B7AZ60-F1
#
_entry.id   AF-A0A0B7AZ60-F1
#
_cell.length_a   1.000
_cell.length_b   1.000
_cell.length_c   1.000
_cell.angle_alpha   90.00
_cell.angle_beta   90.00
_cell.angle_gamma   90.00
#
_symmetry.space_group_name_H-M   'P 1'
#
loop_
_entity.id
_entity.type
_entity.pdbx_description
1 polymer ?
#
loop_
_entity_poly.entity_id
_entity_poly.type
_entity_poly.pdbx_seq_one_letter_code
_entity_poly.pdbx_strand_id
1 'polypeptide(L)'
;EMDGEWEPAMIDNPEYKGEWKPKKIDNPEYKGKWVHPEIANPEYVQDDSIGSYDDFGVLGLDLWQVKAGTIVDNFLITDSVESAEKFGEETWGQTKNPEKKMKESQDDEERKSKEEEDKKRKDEEPVKEEEDDDDDEPEDDDAEDADAAGKDEL
;
A
#
# COMPACT_ATOMS: atom_id res chain seq x y z
N GLU A 1 66.31 25.70 -20.68
CA GLU A 1 66.07 25.33 -22.09
C GLU A 1 65.44 23.95 -22.12
N MET A 2 64.13 23.85 -21.93
CA MET A 2 63.36 22.59 -22.02
C MET A 2 61.86 22.92 -22.05
N ASP A 3 61.45 23.94 -22.80
CA ASP A 3 60.04 24.05 -23.20
C ASP A 3 59.89 23.12 -24.40
N GLY A 4 59.30 21.94 -24.15
CA GLY A 4 58.97 20.95 -25.17
C GLY A 4 58.02 21.53 -26.22
N GLU A 5 57.98 20.91 -27.40
CA GLU A 5 57.13 21.35 -28.52
C GLU A 5 55.69 21.57 -28.06
N TRP A 6 55.23 22.82 -28.17
CA TRP A 6 53.86 23.19 -27.86
C TRP A 6 52.92 22.46 -28.83
N GLU A 7 52.03 21.61 -28.30
CA GLU A 7 50.97 21.01 -29.09
C GLU A 7 49.77 21.95 -29.15
N PRO A 8 49.21 22.22 -30.34
CA PRO A 8 48.04 23.06 -30.47
C PRO A 8 46.83 22.42 -29.80
N ALA A 9 45.97 23.26 -29.21
CA ALA A 9 44.72 22.80 -28.62
C ALA A 9 43.89 22.05 -29.67
N MET A 10 43.50 20.81 -29.35
CA MET A 10 42.60 20.04 -30.19
C MET A 10 41.24 20.75 -30.21
N ILE A 11 40.85 21.26 -31.37
CA ILE A 11 39.53 21.85 -31.58
C ILE A 11 38.59 20.72 -31.99
N ASP A 12 37.53 20.50 -31.22
CA ASP A 12 36.47 19.56 -31.59
C ASP A 12 35.93 19.89 -32.98
N ASN A 13 35.93 18.91 -33.89
CA ASN A 13 35.43 19.10 -35.23
C ASN A 13 33.90 19.30 -35.18
N PRO A 14 33.37 20.50 -35.49
CA PRO A 14 31.94 20.76 -35.40
C PRO A 14 31.13 19.95 -36.42
N GLU A 15 31.76 19.39 -37.44
CA GLU A 15 31.11 18.51 -38.43
C GLU A 15 31.11 17.02 -38.03
N TYR A 16 31.77 16.65 -36.92
CA TYR A 16 31.75 15.28 -36.42
C TYR A 16 30.40 14.96 -35.79
N LYS A 17 29.55 14.23 -36.53
CA LYS A 17 28.18 13.85 -36.12
C LYS A 17 28.13 12.56 -35.30
N GLY A 18 29.27 12.14 -34.73
CA GLY A 18 29.42 10.85 -34.07
C GLY A 18 29.44 9.66 -35.03
N GLU A 19 29.55 8.45 -34.48
CA GLU A 19 29.41 7.22 -35.26
C GLU A 19 28.00 7.15 -35.87
N TRP A 20 27.94 6.94 -37.19
CA TRP A 20 26.67 6.85 -37.91
C TRP A 20 25.84 5.68 -37.37
N LYS A 21 24.63 5.96 -36.88
CA LYS A 21 23.66 4.93 -36.48
C LYS A 21 22.56 4.83 -37.55
N PRO A 22 22.25 3.62 -38.05
CA PRO A 22 21.17 3.44 -39.00
C PRO A 22 19.83 3.85 -38.38
N LYS A 23 18.90 4.32 -39.22
CA LYS A 23 17.52 4.59 -38.80
C LYS A 23 16.85 3.25 -38.46
N LYS A 24 16.36 3.11 -37.23
CA LYS A 24 15.46 2.01 -36.86
C LYS A 24 14.14 2.24 -37.59
N ILE A 25 13.76 1.31 -38.44
CA ILE A 25 12.48 1.31 -39.16
C ILE A 25 11.62 0.26 -38.46
N ASP A 26 10.40 0.65 -38.08
CA ASP A 26 9.43 -0.29 -37.54
C ASP A 26 9.16 -1.38 -38.57
N ASN A 27 9.30 -2.64 -38.15
CA ASN A 27 9.13 -3.76 -39.05
C ASN A 27 7.64 -3.91 -39.42
N PRO A 28 7.25 -3.66 -40.69
CA PRO A 28 5.85 -3.82 -41.12
C PRO A 28 5.37 -5.27 -41.05
N GLU A 29 6.29 -6.25 -41.00
CA GLU A 29 5.99 -7.68 -40.85
C GLU A 29 5.89 -8.12 -39.37
N TYR A 30 6.01 -7.20 -38.40
CA TYR A 30 5.85 -7.52 -36.99
C TYR A 30 4.38 -7.81 -36.67
N LYS A 31 4.09 -9.06 -36.30
CA LYS A 31 2.73 -9.55 -36.01
C LYS A 31 2.31 -9.36 -34.55
N GLY A 32 3.03 -8.54 -33.79
CA GLY A 32 2.87 -8.44 -32.34
C GLY A 32 3.66 -9.50 -31.57
N LYS A 33 3.58 -9.43 -30.24
CA LYS A 33 4.12 -10.47 -29.37
C LYS A 33 3.34 -11.75 -29.64
N TRP A 34 4.04 -12.88 -29.73
CA TRP A 34 3.37 -14.17 -29.87
C TRP A 34 2.61 -14.48 -28.57
N VAL A 35 1.30 -14.74 -28.70
CA VAL A 35 0.43 -15.16 -27.60
C VAL A 35 0.08 -16.64 -27.80
N HIS A 36 0.20 -17.44 -26.74
CA HIS A 36 -0.16 -18.85 -26.79
C HIS A 36 -1.68 -18.99 -27.01
N PRO A 37 -2.14 -19.84 -27.94
CA PRO A 37 -3.57 -20.04 -28.16
C PRO A 37 -4.23 -20.62 -26.92
N GLU A 38 -5.38 -20.06 -26.52
CA GLU A 38 -6.18 -20.62 -25.45
C GLU A 38 -6.82 -21.93 -25.94
N ILE A 39 -6.45 -23.04 -25.29
CA ILE A 39 -6.99 -24.37 -25.55
C ILE A 39 -7.89 -24.72 -24.37
N ALA A 40 -9.08 -25.28 -24.64
CA ALA A 40 -9.98 -25.75 -23.60
C ALA A 40 -9.27 -26.77 -22.70
N ASN A 41 -9.27 -26.52 -21.39
CA ASN A 41 -8.66 -27.43 -20.42
C ASN A 41 -9.48 -28.73 -20.32
N PRO A 42 -8.94 -29.89 -20.71
CA PRO A 42 -9.66 -31.17 -20.61
C PRO A 42 -9.96 -31.60 -19.17
N GLU A 43 -9.24 -31.05 -18.18
CA GLU A 43 -9.43 -31.33 -16.76
C GLU A 43 -10.50 -30.43 -16.12
N TYR A 44 -11.10 -29.50 -16.86
CA TYR A 44 -12.18 -28.67 -16.35
C TYR A 44 -13.46 -29.50 -16.17
N VAL A 45 -13.99 -29.49 -14.96
CA VAL A 45 -15.28 -30.09 -14.63
C VAL A 45 -16.14 -29.03 -13.97
N GLN A 46 -17.34 -28.83 -14.50
CA GLN A 46 -18.36 -28.01 -13.84
C GLN A 46 -19.01 -28.86 -12.73
N ASP A 47 -19.00 -28.33 -11.51
CA ASP A 47 -19.61 -28.97 -10.35
C ASP A 47 -20.71 -28.07 -9.78
N ASP A 48 -21.96 -28.53 -9.89
CA ASP A 48 -23.14 -27.81 -9.39
C ASP A 48 -23.37 -28.05 -7.88
N SER A 49 -22.60 -28.94 -7.24
CA SER A 49 -22.66 -29.20 -5.79
C SER A 49 -21.79 -28.27 -4.95
N ILE A 50 -21.02 -27.38 -5.60
CA ILE A 50 -20.21 -26.36 -4.93
C ILE A 50 -21.14 -25.49 -4.05
N GLY A 51 -20.96 -25.61 -2.72
CA GLY A 51 -21.77 -24.91 -1.71
C GLY A 51 -22.71 -25.82 -0.91
N SER A 52 -22.88 -27.08 -1.32
CA SER A 52 -23.56 -28.11 -0.53
C SER A 52 -22.53 -28.93 0.25
N TYR A 53 -22.78 -29.11 1.54
CA TYR A 53 -21.94 -29.93 2.42
C TYR A 53 -22.82 -30.96 3.13
N ASP A 54 -22.28 -32.13 3.44
CA ASP A 54 -23.04 -33.21 4.08
C ASP A 54 -23.52 -32.85 5.50
N ASP A 55 -22.67 -32.18 6.28
CA ASP A 55 -22.96 -31.80 7.67
C ASP A 55 -22.05 -30.65 8.15
N PHE A 56 -22.58 -29.82 9.05
CA PHE A 56 -21.83 -28.78 9.78
C PHE A 56 -22.01 -28.96 11.29
N GLY A 57 -21.00 -29.52 11.96
CA GLY A 57 -21.06 -29.80 13.40
C GLY A 57 -20.21 -28.91 14.30
N VAL A 58 -19.24 -28.16 13.74
CA VAL A 58 -18.25 -27.41 14.53
C VAL A 58 -18.02 -26.02 13.92
N LEU A 59 -18.01 -25.00 14.78
CA LEU A 59 -17.50 -23.67 14.47
C LEU A 59 -16.13 -23.52 15.13
N GLY A 60 -15.08 -23.35 14.31
CA GLY A 60 -13.71 -23.12 14.77
C GLY A 60 -13.24 -21.71 14.42
N LEU A 61 -12.50 -21.09 15.33
CA LEU A 61 -11.80 -19.83 15.10
C LEU A 61 -10.30 -20.09 15.11
N ASP A 62 -9.68 -20.09 13.94
CA ASP A 62 -8.22 -20.21 13.77
C ASP A 62 -7.70 -18.94 13.09
N LEU A 63 -6.96 -18.13 13.85
CA LEU A 63 -6.54 -16.78 13.47
C LEU A 63 -5.14 -16.49 14.04
N TRP A 64 -4.30 -15.81 13.27
CA TRP A 64 -3.03 -15.27 13.74
C TRP A 64 -3.15 -13.78 14.11
N GLN A 65 -2.72 -13.38 15.30
CA GLN A 65 -2.72 -11.98 15.75
C GLN A 65 -1.36 -11.55 16.29
N VAL A 66 -0.85 -10.41 15.81
CA VAL A 66 0.38 -9.78 16.35
C VAL A 66 0.08 -8.98 17.62
N LYS A 67 -1.02 -8.22 17.63
CA LYS A 67 -1.52 -7.47 18.80
C LYS A 67 -2.92 -7.96 19.15
N ALA A 68 -3.09 -8.42 20.38
CA ALA A 68 -4.39 -8.85 20.90
C ALA A 68 -5.33 -7.65 21.11
N GLY A 69 -6.64 -7.92 21.09
CA GLY A 69 -7.67 -6.91 21.38
C GLY A 69 -8.98 -7.08 20.59
N THR A 70 -9.01 -7.97 19.61
CA THR A 70 -10.24 -8.26 18.86
C THR A 70 -11.24 -9.01 19.72
N ILE A 71 -12.48 -8.53 19.75
CA ILE A 71 -13.62 -9.19 20.39
C ILE A 71 -14.54 -9.67 19.26
N VAL A 72 -14.93 -10.95 19.30
CA VAL A 72 -15.88 -11.54 18.36
C VAL A 72 -17.08 -12.01 19.17
N ASP A 73 -18.27 -11.54 18.80
CA ASP A 73 -19.54 -11.88 19.44
C ASP A 73 -20.65 -12.03 18.39
N ASN A 74 -21.83 -12.48 18.82
CA ASN A 74 -23.05 -12.59 18.01
C ASN A 74 -22.97 -13.62 16.86
N PHE A 75 -22.40 -14.81 17.13
CA PHE A 75 -22.42 -15.91 16.16
C PHE A 75 -23.86 -16.34 15.83
N LEU A 76 -24.19 -16.35 14.53
CA LEU A 76 -25.46 -16.85 14.00
C LEU A 76 -25.19 -17.78 12.81
N ILE A 77 -25.78 -18.97 12.85
CA ILE A 77 -25.82 -19.91 11.72
C ILE A 77 -27.31 -20.16 11.42
N THR A 78 -27.76 -19.79 10.22
CA THR A 78 -29.16 -19.91 9.81
C THR A 78 -29.28 -20.14 8.30
N ASP A 79 -30.40 -20.69 7.86
CA ASP A 79 -30.76 -20.92 6.46
C ASP A 79 -31.63 -19.81 5.86
N SER A 80 -32.08 -18.85 6.69
CA SER A 80 -32.96 -17.75 6.28
C SER A 80 -32.27 -16.38 6.36
N VAL A 81 -32.27 -15.69 5.23
CA VAL A 81 -31.74 -14.31 5.12
C VAL A 81 -32.54 -13.34 6.00
N GLU A 82 -33.86 -13.44 6.00
CA GLU A 82 -34.71 -12.53 6.80
C GLU A 82 -34.46 -12.67 8.31
N SER A 83 -34.18 -13.89 8.78
CA SER A 83 -33.83 -14.15 10.18
C SER A 83 -32.45 -13.59 10.53
N ALA A 84 -31.49 -13.68 9.60
CA ALA A 84 -30.16 -13.11 9.77
C ALA A 84 -30.18 -11.58 9.82
N GLU A 85 -30.98 -10.95 8.96
CA GLU A 85 -31.14 -9.49 8.94
C GLU A 85 -31.73 -8.97 10.25
N LYS A 86 -32.83 -9.57 10.72
CA LYS A 86 -33.45 -9.18 12.00
C LYS A 86 -32.49 -9.32 13.17
N PHE A 87 -31.77 -10.44 13.25
CA PHE A 87 -30.77 -10.65 14.30
C PHE A 87 -29.63 -9.62 14.22
N GLY A 88 -29.18 -9.26 13.01
CA GLY A 88 -28.18 -8.23 12.80
C GLY A 88 -28.64 -6.83 13.23
N GLU A 89 -29.92 -6.49 12.97
CA GLU A 89 -30.52 -5.24 13.43
C GLU A 89 -30.69 -5.19 14.96
N GLU A 90 -31.09 -6.30 15.58
CA GLU A 90 -31.30 -6.41 17.02
C GLU A 90 -29.98 -6.44 17.81
N THR A 91 -28.90 -6.95 17.22
CA THR A 91 -27.58 -7.01 17.85
C THR A 91 -26.73 -5.80 17.44
N TRP A 92 -25.92 -5.93 16.38
CA TRP A 92 -25.01 -4.90 15.91
C TRP A 92 -25.70 -3.57 15.58
N GLY A 93 -26.92 -3.63 15.02
CA GLY A 93 -27.71 -2.44 14.71
C GLY A 93 -27.99 -1.57 15.94
N GLN A 94 -28.19 -2.18 17.11
CA GLN A 94 -28.41 -1.48 18.38
C GLN A 94 -27.11 -1.02 19.04
N THR A 95 -26.03 -1.80 18.96
CA THR A 95 -24.77 -1.49 19.66
C THR A 95 -23.90 -0.47 18.94
N LYS A 96 -23.90 -0.44 17.59
CA LYS A 96 -22.99 0.42 16.79
C LYS A 96 -23.04 1.91 17.15
N ASN A 97 -24.24 2.45 17.40
CA ASN A 97 -24.45 3.87 17.66
C ASN A 97 -24.02 4.28 19.08
N PRO A 98 -24.48 3.61 20.16
CA PRO A 98 -24.00 3.90 21.51
C PRO A 98 -22.51 3.60 21.69
N GLU A 99 -21.99 2.53 21.08
CA GLU A 99 -20.55 2.21 21.11
C GLU A 99 -19.72 3.33 20.48
N LYS A 100 -20.12 3.81 19.30
CA LYS A 100 -19.47 4.95 18.65
C LYS A 100 -19.47 6.19 19.53
N LYS A 101 -20.62 6.53 20.14
CA LYS A 101 -20.72 7.70 21.04
C LYS A 101 -19.81 7.56 22.26
N MET A 102 -19.74 6.37 22.85
CA MET A 102 -18.87 6.11 23.99
C MET A 102 -17.40 6.25 23.60
N LYS A 103 -17.01 5.69 22.45
CA LYS A 103 -15.66 5.82 21.91
C LYS A 103 -15.29 7.28 21.65
N GLU A 104 -16.17 8.05 21.00
CA GLU A 104 -15.95 9.49 20.76
C GLU A 104 -15.77 10.26 22.08
N SER A 105 -16.57 9.97 23.11
CA SER A 105 -16.42 10.62 24.42
C SER A 105 -15.10 10.27 25.13
N GLN A 106 -14.64 9.03 25.00
CA GLN A 106 -13.36 8.59 25.59
C GLN A 106 -12.17 9.16 24.83
N ASP A 107 -12.25 9.17 23.50
CA ASP A 107 -11.21 9.74 22.63
C ASP A 107 -11.04 11.25 22.90
N ASP A 108 -12.15 11.97 23.13
CA ASP A 108 -12.13 13.40 23.49
C ASP A 108 -11.53 13.66 24.88
N GLU A 109 -11.83 12.80 25.87
CA GLU A 109 -11.28 12.90 27.23
C GLU A 109 -9.78 12.57 27.24
N GLU A 110 -9.38 11.51 26.54
CA GLU A 110 -7.99 11.12 26.39
C GLU A 110 -7.19 12.22 25.69
N ARG A 111 -7.74 12.83 24.63
CA ARG A 111 -7.10 13.95 23.93
C ARG A 111 -6.87 15.15 24.87
N LYS A 112 -7.88 15.54 25.65
CA LYS A 112 -7.73 16.63 26.64
C LYS A 112 -6.70 16.31 27.70
N SER A 113 -6.68 15.07 28.22
CA SER A 113 -5.68 14.67 29.21
C SER A 113 -4.26 14.71 28.66
N LYS A 114 -4.05 14.32 27.40
CA LYS A 114 -2.75 14.39 26.72
C LYS A 114 -2.32 15.83 26.49
N GLU A 115 -3.25 16.69 26.05
CA GLU A 115 -2.97 18.12 25.87
C GLU A 115 -2.61 18.81 27.20
N GLU A 116 -3.28 18.47 28.31
CA GLU A 116 -2.93 18.98 29.65
C GLU A 116 -1.58 18.43 30.14
N GLU A 117 -1.28 17.15 29.91
CA GLU A 117 0.01 16.55 30.25
C GLU A 117 1.16 17.17 29.46
N ASP A 118 0.98 17.37 28.15
CA ASP A 118 1.98 18.00 27.28
C ASP A 118 2.22 19.47 27.66
N LYS A 119 1.16 20.20 28.02
CA LYS A 119 1.30 21.57 28.53
C LYS A 119 2.06 21.60 29.85
N LYS A 120 1.76 20.68 30.76
CA LYS A 120 2.47 20.57 32.04
C LYS A 120 3.93 20.19 31.86
N ARG A 121 4.25 19.28 30.94
CA ARG A 121 5.64 18.93 30.58
C ARG A 121 6.40 20.14 30.02
N LYS A 122 5.76 20.96 29.18
CA LYS A 122 6.34 22.20 28.65
C LYS A 122 6.55 23.28 29.73
N ASP A 123 5.69 23.33 30.76
CA ASP A 123 5.83 24.25 31.90
C ASP A 123 6.86 23.75 32.95
N GLU A 124 7.13 22.43 33.03
CA GLU A 124 8.09 21.83 33.97
C GLU A 124 9.54 21.73 33.42
N GLU A 125 9.78 21.93 32.11
CA GLU A 125 11.12 22.13 31.56
C GLU A 125 11.50 23.63 31.58
N PRO A 126 12.46 24.08 32.42
CA PRO A 126 12.95 25.44 32.32
C PRO A 126 13.74 25.60 31.02
N VAL A 127 13.30 26.56 30.22
CA VAL A 127 13.96 27.10 29.03
C VAL A 127 15.48 27.18 29.26
N LYS A 128 16.24 26.30 28.60
CA LYS A 128 17.62 26.58 28.21
C LYS A 128 17.60 27.14 26.79
N GLU A 129 17.32 28.43 26.67
CA GLU A 129 17.85 29.28 25.59
C GLU A 129 19.30 29.62 26.04
N GLU A 130 20.38 29.49 25.26
CA GLU A 130 20.55 29.65 23.81
C GLU A 130 21.73 28.78 23.33
N GLU A 131 21.71 28.35 22.06
CA GLU A 131 22.68 28.77 21.05
C GLU A 131 22.17 28.31 19.67
N ASP A 132 21.92 29.31 18.80
CA ASP A 132 21.81 29.17 17.35
C ASP A 132 22.96 28.30 16.81
N ASP A 133 22.63 27.22 16.08
CA ASP A 133 23.49 26.76 14.99
C ASP A 133 22.57 26.42 13.82
N ASP A 134 22.61 27.33 12.86
CA ASP A 134 22.03 27.30 11.52
C ASP A 134 22.65 26.11 10.77
N ASP A 135 21.91 25.02 10.57
CA ASP A 135 22.27 23.97 9.62
C ASP A 135 21.00 23.49 8.89
N ASP A 136 20.51 24.38 8.03
CA ASP A 136 19.51 24.07 7.01
C ASP A 136 20.24 23.45 5.80
N GLU A 137 20.49 22.14 5.86
CA GLU A 137 20.91 21.35 4.70
C GLU A 137 19.72 20.46 4.25
N PRO A 138 19.08 20.75 3.10
CA PRO A 138 18.01 19.91 2.58
C PRO A 138 18.61 18.67 1.89
N GLU A 139 18.62 17.53 2.58
CA GLU A 139 18.76 16.23 1.92
C GLU A 139 17.39 15.79 1.38
N ASP A 140 17.25 16.07 0.09
CA ASP A 140 16.24 15.58 -0.84
C ASP A 140 16.70 14.19 -1.33
N ASP A 141 16.24 13.11 -0.70
CA ASP A 141 16.29 11.72 -1.15
C ASP A 141 15.27 10.96 -0.24
N ASP A 142 14.26 10.22 -0.70
CA ASP A 142 14.20 9.32 -1.82
C ASP A 142 12.73 9.12 -2.21
N ALA A 143 12.44 9.34 -3.49
CA ALA A 143 11.16 9.03 -4.11
C ALA A 143 11.10 7.52 -4.38
N GLU A 144 10.40 6.75 -3.53
CA GLU A 144 10.04 5.38 -3.90
C GLU A 144 8.89 5.38 -4.92
N ASP A 145 9.32 5.46 -6.17
CA ASP A 145 8.89 4.68 -7.33
C ASP A 145 7.66 3.77 -7.09
N ALA A 146 6.48 4.33 -7.34
CA ALA A 146 5.30 3.57 -7.71
C ALA A 146 5.32 3.40 -9.23
N ASP A 147 6.05 2.41 -9.73
CA ASP A 147 5.97 2.00 -11.13
C ASP A 147 5.27 0.64 -11.30
N ALA A 148 4.63 0.51 -12.47
CA ALA A 148 4.05 -0.68 -13.08
C ALA A 148 2.67 -1.20 -12.62
N ALA A 149 1.64 -0.35 -12.78
CA ALA A 149 0.37 -0.82 -13.34
C ALA A 149 0.46 -0.81 -14.87
N GLY A 150 1.12 -1.82 -15.44
CA GLY A 150 1.37 -1.95 -16.87
C GLY A 150 1.39 -3.41 -17.30
N LYS A 151 0.29 -3.82 -17.92
CA LYS A 151 0.00 -5.10 -18.59
C LYS A 151 1.20 -5.73 -19.32
N ASP A 152 1.46 -7.01 -19.05
CA ASP A 152 2.15 -7.95 -19.95
C ASP A 152 1.73 -9.38 -19.54
N GLU A 153 0.76 -9.99 -20.22
CA GLU A 153 1.00 -11.06 -21.21
C GLU A 153 1.91 -12.20 -20.72
N LEU A 154 1.28 -13.22 -20.13
CA LEU A 154 1.67 -14.63 -20.23
C LEU A 154 0.41 -15.50 -20.31
#